data_AF-A0A951MJF4-F1
#
_entry.id   AF-A0A951MJF4-F1
#
_cell.length_a   1.000
_cell.length_b   1.000
_cell.length_c   1.000
_cell.angle_alpha   90.00
_cell.angle_beta   90.00
_cell.angle_gamma   90.00
#
_symmetry.space_group_name_H-M   'P 1'
#
loop_
_entity.id
_entity.type
_entity.pdbx_description
1 polymer ?
#
loop_
_entity_poly.entity_id
_entity_poly.type
_entity_poly.pdbx_seq_one_letter_code
_entity_poly.pdbx_strand_id
1 'polypeptide(L)'
;MVRLTTEVRTGWTPLRLAVARIEAPERSASMVLFGGHIDAWYHGGTDEGASNAAMLALAKAFHANREALRRDLVVAWWPGHSNARYGGSTWFADHFFDELRRRGVAHVNIDGIGQMDAKRFSASASSALEGLALDVIRRGTGEEARASLPGRNSDQSFNGAGVPLLQINHSRLAEDGGYWWWHTPDDTYDKIGPDVLKQDTDLYAHALARLLADPVPPIDLVAEAEALEAHLARRRSEMGGFAHDVGLMEADHLQTSLEGRARILHGLLADAPGSADLDAAILEVLGPAGSAYLSHRAEAAARLASLRLLQGRVEEAAGLLAGRAVERAIALAAEGAGHRVSFVMADAQGAPLGTREIASEETDCRALDASLALVASLMIDPDAPLHEEPAATTTAPPAPDAEPARDDARNASTAASEPAAADEA
;
A
#
# COMPACT_ATOMS: atom_id res chain seq x y z
N MET A 1 -8.25 40.59 24.09
CA MET A 1 -8.46 40.13 22.70
C MET A 1 -7.11 39.67 22.17
N VAL A 2 -6.97 38.42 21.75
CA VAL A 2 -5.73 37.92 21.14
C VAL A 2 -5.95 37.85 19.63
N ARG A 3 -5.00 38.38 18.85
CA ARG A 3 -5.00 38.27 17.39
C ARG A 3 -3.84 37.36 16.99
N LEU A 4 -4.17 36.23 16.38
CA LEU A 4 -3.19 35.35 15.73
C LEU A 4 -3.07 35.76 14.25
N THR A 5 -1.87 35.73 13.68
CA THR A 5 -1.64 35.92 12.24
C THR A 5 -0.61 34.89 11.82
N THR A 6 -0.85 34.23 10.70
CA THR A 6 0.02 33.20 10.16
C THR A 6 0.27 33.50 8.68
N GLU A 7 1.48 33.22 8.23
CA GLU A 7 1.86 33.26 6.82
C GLU A 7 2.49 31.91 6.49
N VAL A 8 1.96 31.23 5.47
CA VAL A 8 2.41 29.90 5.06
C VAL A 8 2.96 30.01 3.64
N ARG A 9 4.16 29.48 3.42
CA ARG A 9 4.70 29.32 2.07
C ARG A 9 4.23 27.99 1.48
N THR A 10 3.44 28.06 0.42
CA THR A 10 3.03 26.90 -0.37
C THR A 10 3.63 27.00 -1.78
N GLY A 11 4.06 25.88 -2.33
CA GLY A 11 4.63 25.84 -3.66
C GLY A 11 5.35 24.52 -3.97
N TRP A 12 5.70 24.35 -5.23
CA TRP A 12 6.44 23.20 -5.72
C TRP A 12 7.95 23.39 -5.47
N THR A 13 8.63 22.31 -5.12
CA THR A 13 10.09 22.31 -4.94
C THR A 13 10.65 20.97 -5.42
N PRO A 14 11.74 20.97 -6.20
CA PRO A 14 12.41 19.74 -6.56
C PRO A 14 13.09 19.13 -5.32
N LEU A 15 12.85 17.85 -5.08
CA LEU A 15 13.48 17.07 -4.03
C LEU A 15 14.35 15.97 -4.63
N ARG A 16 15.40 15.56 -3.93
CA ARG A 16 16.30 14.49 -4.36
C ARG A 16 15.94 13.20 -3.64
N LEU A 17 15.63 12.16 -4.42
CA LEU A 17 15.42 10.80 -3.93
C LEU A 17 16.71 10.01 -4.11
N ALA A 18 17.31 9.55 -3.01
CA ALA A 18 18.47 8.68 -3.05
C ALA A 18 18.02 7.21 -2.97
N VAL A 19 18.56 6.37 -3.85
CA VAL A 19 18.25 4.94 -3.92
C VAL A 19 19.54 4.16 -4.14
N ALA A 20 19.75 3.11 -3.36
CA ALA A 20 20.80 2.12 -3.58
C ALA A 20 20.16 0.78 -3.93
N ARG A 21 20.71 0.09 -4.94
CA ARG A 21 20.27 -1.25 -5.34
C ARG A 21 21.42 -2.22 -5.11
N ILE A 22 21.17 -3.27 -4.33
CA ILE A 22 22.11 -4.32 -4.00
C ILE A 22 21.55 -5.61 -4.58
N GLU A 23 22.16 -6.05 -5.67
CA GLU A 23 21.69 -7.21 -6.43
C GLU A 23 22.16 -8.51 -5.77
N ALA A 24 21.27 -9.49 -5.67
CA ALA A 24 21.61 -10.87 -5.35
C ALA A 24 22.31 -11.54 -6.56
N PRO A 25 23.03 -12.66 -6.36
CA PRO A 25 23.70 -13.36 -7.46
C PRO A 25 22.73 -13.92 -8.51
N GLU A 26 21.51 -14.25 -8.11
CA GLU A 26 20.46 -14.74 -9.01
C GLU A 26 19.85 -13.58 -9.82
N ARG A 27 19.87 -13.68 -11.15
CA ARG A 27 19.32 -12.63 -12.03
C ARG A 27 17.80 -12.62 -11.92
N SER A 28 17.22 -11.43 -11.86
CA SER A 28 15.76 -11.19 -11.74
C SER A 28 15.15 -11.68 -10.43
N ALA A 29 15.94 -11.74 -9.35
CA ALA A 29 15.45 -12.06 -8.03
C ALA A 29 14.28 -11.14 -7.61
N SER A 30 13.42 -11.62 -6.72
CA SER A 30 12.48 -10.75 -6.02
C SER A 30 13.24 -9.73 -5.17
N MET A 31 12.57 -8.68 -4.70
CA MET A 31 13.19 -7.59 -3.97
C MET A 31 12.51 -7.29 -2.64
N VAL A 32 13.34 -6.93 -1.66
CA VAL A 32 12.93 -6.30 -0.41
C VAL A 32 13.22 -4.81 -0.52
N LEU A 33 12.22 -3.98 -0.30
CA LEU A 33 12.37 -2.53 -0.20
C LEU A 33 12.65 -2.17 1.26
N PHE A 34 13.77 -1.52 1.52
CA PHE A 34 14.14 -0.99 2.83
C PHE A 34 14.12 0.54 2.76
N GLY A 35 13.17 1.15 3.46
CA GLY A 35 12.86 2.56 3.32
C GLY A 35 12.82 3.30 4.64
N GLY A 36 13.27 4.55 4.63
CA GLY A 36 13.17 5.52 5.72
C GLY A 36 13.29 6.91 5.13
N HIS A 37 12.76 7.92 5.80
CA HIS A 37 12.77 9.26 5.25
C HIS A 37 14.10 10.00 5.52
N ILE A 38 14.42 11.00 4.70
CA ILE A 38 15.69 11.75 4.80
C ILE A 38 15.49 13.19 5.24
N ASP A 39 14.28 13.72 5.11
CA ASP A 39 13.95 15.05 5.61
C ASP A 39 13.72 15.05 7.12
N ALA A 40 13.76 16.22 7.73
CA ALA A 40 13.46 16.38 9.15
C ALA A 40 12.94 17.78 9.41
N TRP A 41 12.23 17.94 10.51
CA TRP A 41 12.03 19.26 11.11
C TRP A 41 13.24 19.65 11.94
N TYR A 42 13.72 20.88 11.78
CA TYR A 42 14.88 21.43 12.48
C TYR A 42 16.17 20.62 12.26
N HIS A 43 16.66 19.94 13.30
CA HIS A 43 17.92 19.20 13.29
C HIS A 43 17.72 17.69 13.05
N GLY A 44 16.61 17.12 13.52
CA GLY A 44 16.23 15.74 13.26
C GLY A 44 17.23 14.69 13.71
N GLY A 45 17.71 14.76 14.94
CA GLY A 45 18.64 13.79 15.51
C GLY A 45 18.07 12.37 15.49
N THR A 46 16.94 12.16 16.17
CA THR A 46 16.24 10.87 16.25
C THR A 46 15.16 10.69 15.18
N ASP A 47 14.52 11.77 14.70
CA ASP A 47 13.65 11.79 13.51
C ASP A 47 14.29 12.72 12.46
N GLU A 48 15.27 12.27 11.66
CA GLU A 48 15.49 10.86 11.27
C GLU A 48 16.98 10.51 11.11
N GLY A 49 17.88 11.32 11.65
CA GLY A 49 19.34 11.17 11.49
C GLY A 49 19.88 9.82 11.98
N ALA A 50 19.41 9.33 13.12
CA ALA A 50 19.81 8.06 13.71
C ALA A 50 19.46 6.86 12.80
N SER A 51 18.21 6.80 12.34
CA SER A 51 17.75 5.80 11.39
C SER A 51 18.49 5.87 10.06
N ASN A 52 18.74 7.08 9.54
CA ASN A 52 19.54 7.28 8.32
C ASN A 52 20.96 6.73 8.45
N ALA A 53 21.59 6.90 9.62
CA ALA A 53 22.90 6.30 9.90
C ALA A 53 22.83 4.77 9.92
N ALA A 54 21.80 4.20 10.55
CA ALA A 54 21.55 2.76 10.54
C ALA A 54 21.31 2.23 9.12
N MET A 55 20.50 2.91 8.32
CA MET A 55 20.22 2.54 6.92
C MET A 55 21.51 2.46 6.10
N LEU A 56 22.38 3.47 6.22
CA LEU A 56 23.66 3.49 5.52
C LEU A 56 24.59 2.36 5.99
N ALA A 57 24.63 2.08 7.30
CA ALA A 57 25.41 0.98 7.85
C ALA A 57 24.93 -0.38 7.34
N LEU A 58 23.61 -0.61 7.33
CA LEU A 58 22.99 -1.83 6.82
C LEU A 58 23.21 -1.98 5.31
N ALA A 59 23.02 -0.92 4.53
CA ALA A 59 23.28 -0.95 3.08
C ALA A 59 24.72 -1.40 2.77
N LYS A 60 25.71 -0.86 3.51
CA LYS A 60 27.11 -1.27 3.38
C LYS A 60 27.33 -2.74 3.78
N ALA A 61 26.73 -3.16 4.89
CA ALA A 61 26.86 -4.53 5.39
C ALA A 61 26.26 -5.55 4.41
N PHE A 62 25.04 -5.31 3.90
CA PHE A 62 24.40 -6.18 2.93
C PHE A 62 25.11 -6.16 1.58
N HIS A 63 25.62 -5.01 1.12
CA HIS A 63 26.41 -4.96 -0.10
C HIS A 63 27.71 -5.79 -0.01
N ALA A 64 28.40 -5.72 1.13
CA ALA A 64 29.62 -6.50 1.38
C ALA A 64 29.35 -8.01 1.42
N ASN A 65 28.14 -8.42 1.83
CA ASN A 65 27.72 -9.81 1.94
C ASN A 65 26.72 -10.23 0.85
N ARG A 66 26.64 -9.47 -0.26
CA ARG A 66 25.59 -9.65 -1.28
C ARG A 66 25.57 -11.04 -1.91
N GLU A 67 26.71 -11.72 -1.92
CA GLU A 67 26.85 -13.09 -2.45
C GLU A 67 26.04 -14.14 -1.64
N ALA A 68 25.62 -13.81 -0.41
CA ALA A 68 24.77 -14.65 0.41
C ALA A 68 23.27 -14.35 0.24
N LEU A 69 22.90 -13.32 -0.52
CA LEU A 69 21.51 -12.92 -0.69
C LEU A 69 20.85 -13.77 -1.77
N ARG A 70 19.55 -14.00 -1.59
CA ARG A 70 18.65 -14.63 -2.57
C ARG A 70 17.72 -13.64 -3.24
N ARG A 71 17.55 -12.47 -2.62
CA ARG A 71 16.66 -11.39 -3.06
C ARG A 71 17.42 -10.09 -3.12
N ASP A 72 17.05 -9.23 -4.05
CA ASP A 72 17.62 -7.90 -4.17
C ASP A 72 17.21 -7.05 -2.96
N LEU A 73 18.12 -6.20 -2.50
CA LEU A 73 17.82 -5.16 -1.52
C LEU A 73 17.79 -3.80 -2.22
N VAL A 74 16.64 -3.13 -2.20
CA VAL A 74 16.50 -1.74 -2.62
C VAL A 74 16.44 -0.89 -1.36
N VAL A 75 17.42 -0.03 -1.14
CA VAL A 75 17.42 0.93 -0.03
C VAL A 75 17.05 2.30 -0.56
N ALA A 76 16.05 2.96 0.04
CA ALA A 76 15.55 4.23 -0.44
C ALA A 76 15.32 5.23 0.70
N TRP A 77 15.75 6.45 0.44
CA TRP A 77 15.72 7.57 1.38
C TRP A 77 14.67 8.58 0.94
N TRP A 78 13.50 8.55 1.57
CA TRP A 78 12.31 9.27 1.10
C TRP A 78 12.41 10.76 1.41
N PRO A 79 12.42 11.66 0.42
CA PRO A 79 12.27 13.08 0.70
C PRO A 79 10.80 13.48 0.80
N GLY A 80 10.51 14.50 1.60
CA GLY A 80 9.17 15.07 1.71
C GLY A 80 8.19 14.19 2.51
N HIS A 81 8.69 13.36 3.42
CA HIS A 81 7.86 12.67 4.40
C HIS A 81 7.15 13.69 5.29
N SER A 82 7.92 14.59 5.90
CA SER A 82 7.46 15.50 6.93
C SER A 82 6.70 16.70 6.36
N ASN A 83 7.15 17.23 5.21
CA ASN A 83 6.61 18.47 4.63
C ASN A 83 5.68 18.25 3.42
N ALA A 84 5.77 17.11 2.75
CA ALA A 84 4.97 16.80 1.57
C ALA A 84 4.11 15.53 1.73
N ARG A 85 3.96 15.06 2.98
CA ARG A 85 3.12 13.91 3.35
C ARG A 85 3.47 12.66 2.51
N TYR A 86 4.70 12.18 2.66
CA TYR A 86 5.23 10.99 1.97
C TYR A 86 5.46 11.21 0.47
N GLY A 87 5.84 12.43 0.06
CA GLY A 87 5.97 12.79 -1.35
C GLY A 87 6.95 11.89 -2.12
N GLY A 88 8.09 11.56 -1.50
CA GLY A 88 9.11 10.71 -2.08
C GLY A 88 8.70 9.25 -2.26
N SER A 89 8.14 8.63 -1.22
CA SER A 89 7.68 7.24 -1.30
C SER A 89 6.47 7.10 -2.22
N THR A 90 5.58 8.09 -2.27
CA THR A 90 4.46 8.16 -3.23
C THR A 90 4.94 8.26 -4.66
N TRP A 91 5.89 9.17 -4.94
CA TRP A 91 6.49 9.28 -6.28
C TRP A 91 7.15 7.97 -6.71
N PHE A 92 7.87 7.30 -5.80
CA PHE A 92 8.51 6.02 -6.08
C PHE A 92 7.47 4.93 -6.35
N ALA A 93 6.39 4.86 -5.56
CA ALA A 93 5.30 3.92 -5.78
C ALA A 93 4.65 4.10 -7.16
N ASP A 94 4.42 5.34 -7.60
CA ASP A 94 3.85 5.62 -8.92
C ASP A 94 4.80 5.27 -10.07
N HIS A 95 6.08 5.61 -9.96
CA HIS A 95 7.07 5.39 -11.05
C HIS A 95 7.54 3.95 -11.16
N PHE A 96 7.56 3.22 -10.04
CA PHE A 96 8.04 1.84 -9.97
C PHE A 96 6.91 0.86 -9.60
N PHE A 97 5.65 1.27 -9.76
CA PHE A 97 4.46 0.46 -9.42
C PHE A 97 4.57 -0.97 -9.95
N ASP A 98 4.97 -1.07 -11.20
CA ASP A 98 5.00 -2.31 -11.95
C ASP A 98 6.18 -3.21 -11.54
N GLU A 99 7.29 -2.61 -11.10
CA GLU A 99 8.42 -3.33 -10.48
C GLU A 99 8.02 -3.83 -9.09
N LEU A 100 7.47 -2.95 -8.25
CA LEU A 100 6.97 -3.26 -6.91
C LEU A 100 5.99 -4.43 -6.96
N ARG A 101 5.04 -4.40 -7.89
CA ARG A 101 4.04 -5.44 -8.08
C ARG A 101 4.62 -6.78 -8.55
N ARG A 102 5.68 -6.76 -9.37
CA ARG A 102 6.26 -7.98 -9.97
C ARG A 102 7.40 -8.57 -9.15
N ARG A 103 7.99 -7.82 -8.22
CA ARG A 103 9.21 -8.23 -7.52
C ARG A 103 9.16 -7.96 -6.02
N GLY A 104 8.36 -7.01 -5.55
CA GLY A 104 8.34 -6.59 -4.14
C GLY A 104 7.70 -7.63 -3.24
N VAL A 105 8.50 -8.27 -2.39
CA VAL A 105 8.02 -9.27 -1.41
C VAL A 105 7.81 -8.67 -0.02
N ALA A 106 8.50 -7.58 0.31
CA ALA A 106 8.35 -6.88 1.59
C ALA A 106 8.85 -5.43 1.50
N HIS A 107 8.23 -4.57 2.30
CA HIS A 107 8.69 -3.23 2.62
C HIS A 107 9.05 -3.17 4.10
N VAL A 108 10.33 -3.01 4.40
CA VAL A 108 10.81 -2.77 5.76
C VAL A 108 10.95 -1.25 5.92
N ASN A 109 10.08 -0.64 6.71
CA ASN A 109 10.18 0.78 7.05
C ASN A 109 10.97 0.94 8.34
N ILE A 110 11.89 1.90 8.38
CA ILE A 110 12.62 2.34 9.56
C ILE A 110 12.29 3.81 9.82
N ASP A 111 12.00 4.14 11.08
CA ASP A 111 11.63 5.48 11.53
C ASP A 111 11.90 5.62 13.03
N GLY A 112 12.57 6.71 13.43
CA GLY A 112 12.64 7.14 14.82
C GLY A 112 13.44 6.26 15.78
N ILE A 113 14.39 5.46 15.31
CA ILE A 113 15.13 4.50 16.15
C ILE A 113 16.28 5.14 16.95
N GLY A 114 16.79 4.44 17.96
CA GLY A 114 17.98 4.85 18.70
C GLY A 114 17.75 5.99 19.71
N GLN A 115 16.50 6.28 20.06
CA GLN A 115 16.17 7.25 21.10
C GLN A 115 16.79 6.84 22.43
N MET A 116 17.50 7.75 23.10
CA MET A 116 18.05 7.49 24.43
C MET A 116 16.92 7.09 25.40
N ASP A 117 17.21 6.18 26.33
CA ASP A 117 16.25 5.61 27.29
C ASP A 117 14.96 5.03 26.67
N ALA A 118 14.98 4.60 25.40
CA ALA A 118 13.90 3.77 24.88
C ALA A 118 13.82 2.45 25.67
N LYS A 119 12.60 1.99 25.94
CA LYS A 119 12.35 0.84 26.84
C LYS A 119 11.31 -0.15 26.34
N ARG A 120 10.48 0.22 25.37
CA ARG A 120 9.36 -0.61 24.92
C ARG A 120 9.49 -0.92 23.45
N PHE A 121 9.64 -2.20 23.15
CA PHE A 121 9.49 -2.70 21.79
C PHE A 121 8.03 -2.90 21.40
N SER A 122 7.71 -2.54 20.17
CA SER A 122 6.47 -2.89 19.47
C SER A 122 6.74 -3.00 17.98
N ALA A 123 5.75 -3.45 17.22
CA ALA A 123 5.84 -3.51 15.76
C ALA A 123 4.62 -2.88 15.11
N SER A 124 4.83 -2.29 13.95
CA SER A 124 3.78 -1.93 13.00
C SER A 124 3.98 -2.80 11.77
N ALA A 125 3.09 -3.76 11.54
CA ALA A 125 3.28 -4.76 10.49
C ALA A 125 1.96 -5.17 9.85
N SER A 126 2.01 -5.48 8.55
CA SER A 126 0.97 -6.29 7.90
C SER A 126 0.91 -7.66 8.56
N SER A 127 -0.24 -8.32 8.53
CA SER A 127 -0.41 -9.63 9.17
C SER A 127 0.57 -10.67 8.62
N ALA A 128 0.92 -10.57 7.33
CA ALA A 128 1.95 -11.39 6.70
C ALA A 128 3.36 -11.28 7.32
N LEU A 129 3.68 -10.16 7.98
CA LEU A 129 5.02 -9.90 8.55
C LEU A 129 5.01 -9.76 10.08
N GLU A 130 3.84 -9.84 10.72
CA GLU A 130 3.69 -9.76 12.17
C GLU A 130 4.55 -10.81 12.89
N GLY A 131 4.47 -12.07 12.44
CA GLY A 131 5.25 -13.17 13.03
C GLY A 131 6.76 -12.93 12.97
N LEU A 132 7.27 -12.41 11.83
CA LEU A 132 8.69 -12.05 11.69
C LEU A 132 9.08 -10.94 12.66
N ALA A 133 8.28 -9.87 12.74
CA ALA A 133 8.57 -8.73 13.60
C ALA A 133 8.68 -9.13 15.07
N LEU A 134 7.70 -9.90 15.56
CA LEU A 134 7.68 -10.37 16.95
C LEU A 134 8.80 -11.38 17.24
N ASP A 135 9.10 -12.29 16.31
CA ASP A 135 10.20 -13.25 16.49
C ASP A 135 11.56 -12.57 16.55
N VAL A 136 11.81 -11.57 15.69
CA VAL A 136 13.06 -10.79 15.68
C VAL A 136 13.24 -10.04 16.99
N ILE A 137 12.20 -9.35 17.48
CA ILE A 137 12.26 -8.65 18.78
C ILE A 137 12.56 -9.66 19.89
N ARG A 138 11.75 -10.71 20.03
CA ARG A 138 11.91 -11.70 21.09
C ARG A 138 13.29 -12.36 21.08
N ARG A 139 13.83 -12.71 19.91
CA ARG A 139 15.17 -13.33 19.80
C ARG A 139 16.30 -12.34 20.07
N GLY A 140 16.14 -11.08 19.66
CA GLY A 140 17.17 -10.06 19.79
C GLY A 140 17.24 -9.46 21.20
N THR A 141 16.12 -9.43 21.93
CA THR A 141 16.01 -8.72 23.21
C THR A 141 15.57 -9.61 24.37
N GLY A 142 14.92 -10.74 24.08
CA GLY A 142 14.26 -11.57 25.10
C GLY A 142 12.91 -11.02 25.56
N GLU A 143 12.46 -9.90 25.01
CA GLU A 143 11.21 -9.25 25.41
C GLU A 143 10.03 -9.67 24.54
N GLU A 144 8.86 -9.75 25.16
CA GLU A 144 7.59 -9.89 24.46
C GLU A 144 7.12 -8.51 23.97
N ALA A 145 6.71 -8.45 22.70
CA ALA A 145 6.21 -7.24 22.08
C ALA A 145 4.78 -7.45 21.54
N ARG A 146 4.15 -6.35 21.12
CA ARG A 146 2.87 -6.38 20.41
C ARG A 146 3.02 -5.75 19.05
N ALA A 147 2.37 -6.34 18.07
CA ALA A 147 2.21 -5.75 16.75
C ALA A 147 0.85 -5.04 16.67
N SER A 148 0.80 -4.03 15.82
CA SER A 148 -0.44 -3.44 15.32
C SER A 148 -0.36 -3.27 13.82
N LEU A 149 -1.51 -3.15 13.17
CA LEU A 149 -1.52 -2.74 11.77
C LEU A 149 -0.82 -1.38 11.61
N PRO A 150 -0.14 -1.14 10.47
CA PRO A 150 0.56 0.10 10.25
C PRO A 150 -0.40 1.30 10.21
N GLY A 151 -0.07 2.38 10.92
CA GLY A 151 -0.84 3.63 10.95
C GLY A 151 -0.47 4.55 9.78
N ARG A 152 -1.19 5.67 9.58
CA ARG A 152 -0.79 6.67 8.55
C ARG A 152 0.37 7.55 9.02
N ASN A 153 1.47 6.94 9.43
CA ASN A 153 2.68 7.56 9.98
C ASN A 153 3.98 6.90 9.49
N SER A 154 3.94 5.79 8.75
CA SER A 154 5.10 5.27 8.02
C SER A 154 4.94 5.55 6.52
N ASP A 155 6.04 5.52 5.75
CA ASP A 155 6.01 5.62 4.28
C ASP A 155 5.36 4.39 3.63
N GLN A 156 4.03 4.35 3.70
CA GLN A 156 3.17 3.20 3.37
C GLN A 156 2.59 3.22 1.96
N SER A 157 3.17 3.99 1.05
CA SER A 157 2.64 4.17 -0.31
C SER A 157 2.58 2.86 -1.14
N PHE A 158 3.22 1.79 -0.66
CA PHE A 158 3.35 0.51 -1.37
C PHE A 158 2.21 -0.48 -1.13
N ASN A 159 1.28 -0.20 -0.20
CA ASN A 159 0.12 -1.08 0.04
C ASN A 159 -0.71 -1.29 -1.23
N GLY A 160 -0.83 -0.27 -2.09
CA GLY A 160 -1.52 -0.35 -3.38
C GLY A 160 -0.83 -1.27 -4.39
N ALA A 161 0.45 -1.57 -4.22
CA ALA A 161 1.18 -2.54 -5.02
C ALA A 161 1.16 -3.95 -4.40
N GLY A 162 0.52 -4.14 -3.23
CA GLY A 162 0.45 -5.43 -2.54
C GLY A 162 1.69 -5.78 -1.72
N VAL A 163 2.60 -4.83 -1.47
CA VAL A 163 3.85 -5.10 -0.74
C VAL A 163 3.59 -5.00 0.77
N PRO A 164 3.76 -6.09 1.55
CA PRO A 164 3.49 -6.07 2.99
C PRO A 164 4.54 -5.24 3.74
N LEU A 165 4.13 -4.59 4.83
CA LEU A 165 5.00 -3.71 5.61
C LEU A 165 5.46 -4.37 6.92
N LEU A 166 6.71 -4.11 7.31
CA LEU A 166 7.24 -4.32 8.65
C LEU A 166 7.99 -3.07 9.13
N GLN A 167 7.69 -2.63 10.35
CA GLN A 167 8.45 -1.62 11.09
C GLN A 167 8.56 -2.06 12.55
N ILE A 168 9.77 -2.02 13.09
CA ILE A 168 10.05 -2.25 14.51
C ILE A 168 10.16 -0.88 15.19
N ASN A 169 9.45 -0.71 16.29
CA ASN A 169 9.46 0.51 17.08
C ASN A 169 10.11 0.25 18.44
N HIS A 170 10.95 1.19 18.88
CA HIS A 170 11.51 1.18 20.22
C HIS A 170 11.25 2.55 20.87
N SER A 171 10.31 2.59 21.80
CA SER A 171 9.76 3.85 22.31
C SER A 171 10.17 4.13 23.76
N ARG A 172 10.36 5.42 24.04
CA ARG A 172 10.37 5.96 25.42
C ARG A 172 8.98 5.90 26.03
N LEU A 173 8.91 5.68 27.34
CA LEU A 173 7.64 5.67 28.07
C LEU A 173 7.19 7.10 28.40
N ALA A 174 5.87 7.29 28.53
CA ALA A 174 5.30 8.58 28.91
C ALA A 174 5.79 9.06 30.29
N GLU A 175 6.03 8.15 31.23
CA GLU A 175 6.60 8.43 32.54
C GLU A 175 8.06 8.94 32.49
N ASP A 176 8.78 8.63 31.41
CA ASP A 176 10.12 9.13 31.13
C ASP A 176 10.10 10.43 30.29
N GLY A 177 8.95 11.10 30.21
CA GLY A 177 8.74 12.29 29.38
C GLY A 177 8.48 12.01 27.91
N GLY A 178 8.37 10.74 27.50
CA GLY A 178 8.06 10.33 26.13
C GLY A 178 9.04 10.91 25.10
N TYR A 179 8.53 11.15 23.90
CA TYR A 179 9.27 11.68 22.75
C TYR A 179 9.06 13.20 22.62
N TRP A 180 9.32 13.96 23.69
CA TRP A 180 8.95 15.39 23.77
C TRP A 180 9.76 16.31 22.83
N TRP A 181 10.96 15.90 22.42
CA TRP A 181 11.79 16.65 21.48
C TRP A 181 11.40 16.42 20.02
N TRP A 182 10.45 15.52 19.75
CA TRP A 182 9.98 15.25 18.40
C TRP A 182 9.51 16.53 17.71
N HIS A 183 10.07 16.80 16.53
CA HIS A 183 9.82 18.02 15.73
C HIS A 183 10.11 19.33 16.47
N THR A 184 11.06 19.32 17.41
CA THR A 184 11.57 20.55 18.05
C THR A 184 13.05 20.77 17.71
N PRO A 185 13.57 22.00 17.91
CA PRO A 185 15.01 22.26 17.84
C PRO A 185 15.85 21.43 18.82
N ASP A 186 15.25 20.80 19.82
CA ASP A 186 15.95 19.96 20.80
C ASP A 186 16.19 18.53 20.31
N ASP A 187 15.64 18.15 19.14
CA ASP A 187 15.94 16.87 18.49
C ASP A 187 17.34 16.89 17.87
N THR A 188 18.35 16.70 18.72
CA THR A 188 19.76 16.72 18.30
C THR A 188 20.47 15.41 18.65
N TYR A 189 21.74 15.29 18.24
CA TYR A 189 22.55 14.10 18.43
C TYR A 189 22.64 13.62 19.89
N ASP A 190 22.52 14.53 20.86
CA ASP A 190 22.53 14.20 22.29
C ASP A 190 21.33 13.34 22.75
N LYS A 191 20.29 13.24 21.92
CA LYS A 191 19.10 12.40 22.16
C LYS A 191 19.26 10.96 21.67
N ILE A 192 20.38 10.65 21.03
CA ILE A 192 20.65 9.32 20.49
C ILE A 192 21.42 8.51 21.54
N GLY A 193 20.87 7.35 21.94
CA GLY A 193 21.57 6.37 22.75
C GLY A 193 22.38 5.43 21.87
N PRO A 194 23.73 5.42 21.90
CA PRO A 194 24.52 4.60 20.97
C PRO A 194 24.25 3.10 21.08
N ASP A 195 24.09 2.58 22.30
CA ASP A 195 23.77 1.16 22.54
C ASP A 195 22.35 0.83 22.10
N VAL A 196 21.40 1.76 22.29
CA VAL A 196 20.01 1.61 21.82
C VAL A 196 19.97 1.59 20.29
N LEU A 197 20.63 2.55 19.64
CA LEU A 197 20.72 2.61 18.18
C LEU A 197 21.35 1.33 17.62
N LYS A 198 22.39 0.80 18.27
CA LYS A 198 23.01 -0.46 17.86
C LYS A 198 22.01 -1.61 17.99
N GLN A 199 21.35 -1.76 19.13
CA GLN A 199 20.37 -2.82 19.36
C GLN A 199 19.24 -2.76 18.32
N ASP A 200 18.67 -1.58 18.11
CA ASP A 200 17.62 -1.37 17.11
C ASP A 200 18.11 -1.73 15.70
N THR A 201 19.32 -1.28 15.33
CA THR A 201 19.95 -1.60 14.04
C THR A 201 20.16 -3.12 13.88
N ASP A 202 20.57 -3.83 14.93
CA ASP A 202 20.75 -5.28 14.91
C ASP A 202 19.42 -6.01 14.66
N LEU A 203 18.29 -5.49 15.20
CA LEU A 203 16.96 -6.05 14.93
C LEU A 203 16.58 -5.89 13.45
N TYR A 204 16.81 -4.70 12.87
CA TYR A 204 16.59 -4.48 11.44
C TYR A 204 17.53 -5.34 10.58
N ALA A 205 18.80 -5.50 10.99
CA ALA A 205 19.72 -6.40 10.32
C ALA A 205 19.21 -7.85 10.30
N HIS A 206 18.67 -8.32 11.44
CA HIS A 206 18.10 -9.66 11.54
C HIS A 206 16.86 -9.80 10.66
N ALA A 207 15.90 -8.88 10.72
CA ALA A 207 14.69 -8.92 9.89
C ALA A 207 15.03 -8.92 8.39
N LEU A 208 15.92 -8.02 7.96
CA LEU A 208 16.39 -7.95 6.57
C LEU A 208 17.14 -9.22 6.17
N ALA A 209 18.02 -9.76 7.01
CA ALA A 209 18.76 -10.99 6.71
C ALA A 209 17.81 -12.18 6.48
N ARG A 210 16.77 -12.32 7.32
CA ARG A 210 15.75 -13.36 7.15
C ARG A 210 15.00 -13.20 5.83
N LEU A 211 14.56 -12.00 5.49
CA LEU A 211 13.85 -11.74 4.23
C LEU A 211 14.74 -11.94 3.00
N LEU A 212 16.00 -11.52 3.07
CA LEU A 212 16.92 -11.51 1.92
C LEU A 212 17.63 -12.85 1.69
N ALA A 213 17.89 -13.64 2.73
CA ALA A 213 18.76 -14.82 2.65
C ALA A 213 18.05 -16.15 2.94
N ASP A 214 16.91 -16.15 3.64
CA ASP A 214 16.19 -17.41 3.89
C ASP A 214 15.69 -17.99 2.55
N PRO A 215 15.84 -19.31 2.33
CA PRO A 215 15.28 -19.99 1.16
C PRO A 215 13.77 -19.76 1.02
N VAL A 216 13.04 -19.84 2.13
CA VAL A 216 11.63 -19.48 2.24
C VAL A 216 11.56 -18.21 3.06
N PRO A 217 11.13 -17.06 2.50
CA PRO A 217 11.06 -15.84 3.27
C PRO A 217 9.95 -15.99 4.32
N PRO A 218 10.14 -15.47 5.55
CA PRO A 218 9.16 -15.63 6.63
C PRO A 218 7.96 -14.67 6.46
N ILE A 219 7.20 -14.88 5.38
CA ILE A 219 5.98 -14.15 5.02
C ILE A 219 4.81 -15.11 5.23
N ASP A 220 3.95 -14.81 6.21
CA ASP A 220 2.81 -15.64 6.57
C ASP A 220 1.57 -15.26 5.76
N LEU A 221 1.46 -15.84 4.58
CA LEU A 221 0.31 -15.62 3.68
C LEU A 221 -1.00 -16.18 4.26
N VAL A 222 -0.93 -17.13 5.19
CA VAL A 222 -2.13 -17.67 5.85
C VAL A 222 -2.66 -16.65 6.86
N ALA A 223 -1.77 -16.07 7.68
CA ALA A 223 -2.14 -15.01 8.62
C ALA A 223 -2.74 -13.78 7.90
N GLU A 224 -2.23 -13.41 6.72
CA GLU A 224 -2.80 -12.33 5.92
C GLU A 224 -4.23 -12.65 5.44
N ALA A 225 -4.48 -13.88 4.98
CA ALA A 225 -5.81 -14.31 4.55
C ALA A 225 -6.80 -14.37 5.73
N GLU A 226 -6.38 -14.90 6.88
CA GLU A 226 -7.20 -14.95 8.10
C GLU A 226 -7.51 -13.54 8.64
N ALA A 227 -6.55 -12.62 8.58
CA ALA A 227 -6.77 -11.23 8.97
C ALA A 227 -7.80 -10.52 8.07
N LEU A 228 -7.77 -10.83 6.77
CA LEU A 228 -8.77 -10.35 5.82
C LEU A 228 -10.17 -10.90 6.16
N GLU A 229 -10.29 -12.20 6.43
CA GLU A 229 -11.55 -12.81 6.86
C GLU A 229 -12.11 -12.13 8.11
N ALA A 230 -11.28 -11.97 9.15
CA ALA A 230 -11.67 -11.32 10.38
C ALA A 230 -12.12 -9.86 10.14
N HIS A 231 -11.46 -9.15 9.22
CA HIS A 231 -11.86 -7.80 8.84
C HIS A 231 -13.25 -7.78 8.18
N LEU A 232 -13.49 -8.66 7.20
CA LEU A 232 -14.76 -8.76 6.47
C LEU A 232 -15.90 -9.17 7.41
N ALA A 233 -15.67 -10.14 8.30
CA ALA A 233 -16.65 -10.57 9.29
C ALA A 233 -17.05 -9.43 10.24
N ARG A 234 -16.09 -8.63 10.70
CA ARG A 234 -16.38 -7.44 11.51
C ARG A 234 -17.21 -6.42 10.72
N ARG A 235 -16.84 -6.12 9.47
CA ARG A 235 -17.60 -5.18 8.62
C ARG A 235 -19.03 -5.65 8.37
N ARG A 236 -19.23 -6.96 8.21
CA ARG A 236 -20.55 -7.59 8.12
C ARG A 236 -21.40 -7.32 9.38
N SER A 237 -20.81 -7.41 10.56
CA SER A 237 -21.53 -7.10 11.81
C SER A 237 -21.87 -5.61 11.98
N GLU A 238 -21.13 -4.72 11.32
CA GLU A 238 -21.29 -3.26 11.40
C GLU A 238 -22.29 -2.70 10.37
N MET A 239 -22.52 -3.40 9.25
CA MET A 239 -23.39 -2.94 8.15
C MET A 239 -24.68 -3.76 8.08
N GLY A 240 -25.85 -3.10 8.02
CA GLY A 240 -27.14 -3.76 7.73
C GLY A 240 -27.73 -3.31 6.38
N GLY A 241 -28.42 -4.18 5.64
CA GLY A 241 -29.17 -3.82 4.42
C GLY A 241 -28.99 -4.78 3.23
N PHE A 242 -29.47 -4.42 2.03
CA PHE A 242 -29.49 -5.24 0.79
C PHE A 242 -28.28 -4.99 -0.16
N ALA A 243 -27.65 -3.80 -0.10
CA ALA A 243 -26.35 -3.54 -0.76
C ALA A 243 -25.19 -4.37 -0.14
N HIS A 244 -25.48 -5.00 1.00
CA HIS A 244 -24.67 -5.94 1.76
C HIS A 244 -24.41 -7.25 1.00
N ASP A 245 -25.39 -7.79 0.26
CA ASP A 245 -25.32 -9.20 -0.18
C ASP A 245 -24.49 -9.40 -1.44
N VAL A 246 -24.46 -8.43 -2.37
CA VAL A 246 -23.73 -8.59 -3.65
C VAL A 246 -22.23 -8.35 -3.48
N GLY A 247 -21.83 -7.27 -2.80
CA GLY A 247 -20.42 -6.95 -2.57
C GLY A 247 -19.71 -7.93 -1.63
N LEU A 248 -20.44 -8.54 -0.69
CA LEU A 248 -19.89 -9.56 0.22
C LEU A 248 -19.82 -10.95 -0.41
N MET A 249 -20.71 -11.31 -1.35
CA MET A 249 -20.58 -12.58 -2.08
C MET A 249 -19.31 -12.63 -2.95
N GLU A 250 -18.98 -11.53 -3.63
CA GLU A 250 -17.74 -11.43 -4.40
C GLU A 250 -16.50 -11.43 -3.48
N ALA A 251 -16.61 -10.78 -2.32
CA ALA A 251 -15.57 -10.85 -1.28
C ALA A 251 -15.40 -12.27 -0.71
N ASP A 252 -16.47 -13.02 -0.45
CA ASP A 252 -16.44 -14.39 0.08
C ASP A 252 -15.85 -15.38 -0.94
N HIS A 253 -16.19 -15.24 -2.23
CA HIS A 253 -15.61 -16.03 -3.31
C HIS A 253 -14.12 -15.76 -3.47
N LEU A 254 -13.74 -14.49 -3.45
CA LEU A 254 -12.34 -14.10 -3.52
C LEU A 254 -11.59 -14.62 -2.31
N GLN A 255 -12.10 -14.42 -1.09
CA GLN A 255 -11.54 -14.92 0.16
C GLN A 255 -11.29 -16.43 0.10
N THR A 256 -12.30 -17.22 -0.27
CA THR A 256 -12.18 -18.69 -0.35
C THR A 256 -11.08 -19.10 -1.33
N SER A 257 -10.97 -18.38 -2.45
CA SER A 257 -9.91 -18.61 -3.44
C SER A 257 -8.53 -18.28 -2.88
N LEU A 258 -8.40 -17.15 -2.17
CA LEU A 258 -7.15 -16.67 -1.61
C LEU A 258 -6.65 -17.53 -0.47
N GLU A 259 -7.51 -17.92 0.47
CA GLU A 259 -7.17 -18.87 1.52
C GLU A 259 -6.74 -20.23 0.97
N GLY A 260 -7.46 -20.72 -0.06
CA GLY A 260 -7.12 -21.96 -0.73
C GLY A 260 -5.72 -21.89 -1.35
N ARG A 261 -5.42 -20.80 -2.07
CA ARG A 261 -4.11 -20.55 -2.66
C ARG A 261 -3.02 -20.37 -1.62
N ALA A 262 -3.27 -19.59 -0.57
CA ALA A 262 -2.31 -19.35 0.52
C ALA A 262 -1.97 -20.65 1.26
N ARG A 263 -2.96 -21.49 1.57
CA ARG A 263 -2.74 -22.79 2.23
C ARG A 263 -1.99 -23.78 1.34
N ILE A 264 -2.38 -23.87 0.05
CA ILE A 264 -1.67 -24.71 -0.93
C ILE A 264 -0.22 -24.25 -1.07
N LEU A 265 -0.02 -22.93 -1.25
CA LEU A 265 1.30 -22.36 -1.41
C LEU A 265 2.15 -22.56 -0.14
N HIS A 266 1.60 -22.32 1.04
CA HIS A 266 2.29 -22.55 2.31
C HIS A 266 2.69 -24.02 2.49
N GLY A 267 1.86 -24.97 2.04
CA GLY A 267 2.21 -26.40 1.99
C GLY A 267 3.33 -26.69 1.00
N LEU A 268 3.26 -26.16 -0.22
CA LEU A 268 4.29 -26.33 -1.27
C LEU A 268 5.63 -25.67 -0.89
N LEU A 269 5.58 -24.53 -0.18
CA LEU A 269 6.74 -23.78 0.34
C LEU A 269 7.59 -24.64 1.29
N ALA A 270 6.99 -25.60 2.00
CA ALA A 270 7.72 -26.51 2.89
C ALA A 270 8.52 -27.59 2.14
N ASP A 271 8.12 -27.93 0.91
CA ASP A 271 8.63 -29.09 0.17
C ASP A 271 9.67 -28.73 -0.92
N ALA A 272 9.76 -27.46 -1.34
CA ALA A 272 10.70 -26.99 -2.38
C ALA A 272 11.33 -25.60 -2.08
N PRO A 273 12.20 -25.50 -1.07
CA PRO A 273 12.73 -24.21 -0.61
C PRO A 273 13.72 -23.54 -1.58
N GLY A 274 13.58 -22.23 -1.79
CA GLY A 274 14.63 -21.36 -2.34
C GLY A 274 14.80 -21.33 -3.85
N SER A 275 13.76 -21.62 -4.65
CA SER A 275 13.76 -21.41 -6.12
C SER A 275 13.09 -20.09 -6.53
N ALA A 276 13.39 -19.57 -7.72
CA ALA A 276 12.68 -18.42 -8.30
C ALA A 276 11.16 -18.65 -8.45
N ASP A 277 10.74 -19.91 -8.68
CA ASP A 277 9.32 -20.30 -8.75
C ASP A 277 8.60 -20.03 -7.43
N LEU A 278 9.32 -20.12 -6.31
CA LEU A 278 8.80 -19.87 -4.97
C LEU A 278 8.45 -18.40 -4.77
N ASP A 279 9.36 -17.52 -5.14
CA ASP A 279 9.16 -16.08 -5.08
C ASP A 279 8.03 -15.64 -6.02
N ALA A 280 7.98 -16.21 -7.23
CA ALA A 280 6.89 -15.96 -8.17
C ALA A 280 5.53 -16.35 -7.61
N ALA A 281 5.43 -17.48 -6.91
CA ALA A 281 4.19 -17.91 -6.28
C ALA A 281 3.79 -17.03 -5.07
N ILE A 282 4.76 -16.59 -4.26
CA ILE A 282 4.51 -15.60 -3.20
C ILE A 282 3.96 -14.30 -3.81
N LEU A 283 4.56 -13.83 -4.91
CA LEU A 283 4.12 -12.63 -5.62
C LEU A 283 2.74 -12.79 -6.28
N GLU A 284 2.33 -14.00 -6.65
CA GLU A 284 0.96 -14.26 -7.12
C GLU A 284 -0.08 -14.02 -6.00
N VAL A 285 0.26 -14.39 -4.76
CA VAL A 285 -0.61 -14.22 -3.57
C VAL A 285 -0.49 -12.82 -2.93
N LEU A 286 0.64 -12.13 -3.04
CA LEU A 286 0.75 -10.75 -2.57
C LEU A 286 0.23 -9.73 -3.62
N GLY A 287 0.36 -10.07 -4.90
CA GLY A 287 0.04 -9.21 -6.04
C GLY A 287 -1.46 -8.96 -6.26
N PRO A 288 -1.82 -8.34 -7.41
CA PRO A 288 -3.18 -7.88 -7.71
C PRO A 288 -4.23 -8.99 -7.85
N ALA A 289 -3.82 -10.26 -7.83
CA ALA A 289 -4.71 -11.42 -7.85
C ALA A 289 -4.89 -12.05 -6.46
N GLY A 290 -4.22 -11.53 -5.41
CA GLY A 290 -3.77 -12.36 -4.30
C GLY A 290 -4.15 -11.96 -2.86
N SER A 291 -4.19 -10.70 -2.42
CA SER A 291 -4.77 -10.41 -1.08
C SER A 291 -5.03 -8.95 -0.70
N ALA A 292 -4.06 -8.03 -0.66
CA ALA A 292 -4.36 -6.68 -0.15
C ALA A 292 -4.98 -5.75 -1.21
N TYR A 293 -4.51 -5.82 -2.45
CA TYR A 293 -4.98 -4.95 -3.55
C TYR A 293 -6.45 -5.19 -3.88
N LEU A 294 -6.88 -6.44 -4.00
CA LEU A 294 -8.27 -6.75 -4.34
C LEU A 294 -9.22 -6.41 -3.19
N SER A 295 -8.81 -6.62 -1.94
CA SER A 295 -9.60 -6.21 -0.77
C SER A 295 -9.72 -4.70 -0.66
N HIS A 296 -8.61 -3.95 -0.76
CA HIS A 296 -8.65 -2.48 -0.74
C HIS A 296 -9.38 -1.90 -1.95
N ARG A 297 -9.23 -2.51 -3.14
CA ARG A 297 -9.96 -2.13 -4.34
C ARG A 297 -11.45 -2.42 -4.21
N ALA A 298 -11.83 -3.60 -3.70
CA ALA A 298 -13.23 -3.95 -3.45
C ALA A 298 -13.85 -3.04 -2.38
N GLU A 299 -13.14 -2.75 -1.29
CA GLU A 299 -13.59 -1.83 -0.24
C GLU A 299 -13.70 -0.39 -0.76
N ALA A 300 -12.70 0.09 -1.50
CA ALA A 300 -12.72 1.43 -2.10
C ALA A 300 -13.83 1.55 -3.15
N ALA A 301 -14.01 0.53 -3.99
CA ALA A 301 -15.10 0.44 -4.96
C ALA A 301 -16.46 0.45 -4.27
N ALA A 302 -16.67 -0.35 -3.22
CA ALA A 302 -17.91 -0.40 -2.45
C ALA A 302 -18.21 0.93 -1.74
N ARG A 303 -17.21 1.57 -1.12
CA ARG A 303 -17.35 2.89 -0.49
C ARG A 303 -17.66 3.97 -1.51
N LEU A 304 -16.95 3.99 -2.63
CA LEU A 304 -17.15 4.98 -3.68
C LEU A 304 -18.49 4.79 -4.38
N ALA A 305 -18.90 3.54 -4.63
CA ALA A 305 -20.22 3.22 -5.16
C ALA A 305 -21.34 3.63 -4.20
N SER A 306 -21.18 3.40 -2.90
CA SER A 306 -22.13 3.87 -1.87
C SER A 306 -22.26 5.39 -1.87
N LEU A 307 -21.14 6.11 -1.97
CA LEU A 307 -21.13 7.57 -2.09
C LEU A 307 -21.80 8.04 -3.38
N ARG A 308 -21.60 7.33 -4.50
CA ARG A 308 -22.22 7.65 -5.79
C ARG A 308 -23.72 7.37 -5.79
N LEU A 309 -24.18 6.32 -5.14
CA LEU A 309 -25.61 6.04 -4.92
C LEU A 309 -26.26 7.13 -4.06
N LEU A 310 -25.62 7.56 -2.97
CA LEU A 310 -26.10 8.67 -2.14
C LEU A 310 -26.17 10.00 -2.91
N GLN A 311 -25.37 10.13 -3.97
CA GLN A 311 -25.34 11.28 -4.87
C GLN A 311 -26.29 11.13 -6.08
N GLY A 312 -27.06 10.04 -6.17
CA GLY A 312 -27.94 9.76 -7.32
C GLY A 312 -27.21 9.35 -8.60
N ARG A 313 -25.91 9.04 -8.53
CA ARG A 313 -25.06 8.68 -9.68
C ARG A 313 -24.96 7.16 -9.81
N VAL A 314 -26.09 6.56 -10.20
CA VAL A 314 -26.29 5.10 -10.21
C VAL A 314 -25.39 4.41 -11.24
N GLU A 315 -25.18 5.01 -12.42
CA GLU A 315 -24.32 4.47 -13.47
C GLU A 315 -22.84 4.42 -13.04
N GLU A 316 -22.36 5.46 -12.37
CA GLU A 316 -21.00 5.49 -11.80
C GLU A 316 -20.83 4.45 -10.68
N ALA A 317 -21.85 4.27 -9.84
CA ALA A 317 -21.84 3.26 -8.78
C ALA A 317 -21.84 1.83 -9.35
N ALA A 318 -22.61 1.58 -10.40
CA ALA A 318 -22.66 0.29 -11.08
C ALA A 318 -21.33 -0.04 -11.78
N GLY A 319 -20.70 0.95 -12.43
CA GLY A 319 -19.39 0.77 -13.07
C GLY A 319 -18.25 0.45 -12.09
N LEU A 320 -18.37 0.87 -10.82
CA LEU A 320 -17.41 0.54 -9.77
C LEU A 320 -17.56 -0.89 -9.22
N LEU A 321 -18.75 -1.50 -9.36
CA LEU A 321 -19.13 -2.77 -8.73
C LEU A 321 -19.18 -3.96 -9.70
N ALA A 322 -18.92 -3.77 -11.00
CA ALA A 322 -19.11 -4.81 -12.00
C ALA A 322 -17.84 -5.69 -12.19
N GLY A 323 -17.90 -6.93 -11.67
CA GLY A 323 -16.96 -8.02 -11.94
C GLY A 323 -17.63 -9.30 -12.51
N ARG A 324 -17.61 -9.48 -13.85
CA ARG A 324 -17.78 -10.71 -14.70
C ARG A 324 -19.12 -11.53 -14.80
N ALA A 325 -19.46 -11.86 -16.07
CA ALA A 325 -20.33 -12.80 -16.85
C ALA A 325 -21.69 -13.48 -16.40
N VAL A 326 -22.80 -13.39 -17.19
CA VAL A 326 -24.22 -13.89 -17.15
C VAL A 326 -25.12 -13.19 -18.24
N GLU A 327 -25.65 -13.90 -19.26
CA GLU A 327 -26.70 -13.42 -20.21
C GLU A 327 -28.12 -13.96 -19.86
N ARG A 328 -29.22 -13.22 -20.14
CA ARG A 328 -30.62 -13.68 -19.85
C ARG A 328 -31.74 -13.11 -20.75
N ALA A 329 -32.88 -13.83 -20.81
CA ALA A 329 -34.13 -13.49 -21.50
C ALA A 329 -35.31 -13.16 -20.55
N ILE A 330 -36.27 -12.33 -21.01
CA ILE A 330 -37.43 -11.82 -20.23
C ILE A 330 -38.76 -12.20 -20.92
N ALA A 331 -39.77 -12.61 -20.15
CA ALA A 331 -41.15 -12.77 -20.62
C ALA A 331 -42.14 -12.00 -19.71
N LEU A 332 -43.10 -11.31 -20.33
CA LEU A 332 -44.17 -10.54 -19.66
C LEU A 332 -45.51 -11.27 -19.81
N ALA A 333 -46.25 -11.42 -18.72
CA ALA A 333 -47.64 -11.91 -18.74
C ALA A 333 -48.53 -11.02 -17.87
N ALA A 334 -49.56 -10.44 -18.47
CA ALA A 334 -50.58 -9.67 -17.76
C ALA A 334 -51.71 -10.62 -17.35
N GLU A 335 -51.82 -10.94 -16.06
CA GLU A 335 -52.96 -11.68 -15.50
C GLU A 335 -53.59 -10.89 -14.34
N GLY A 336 -54.83 -10.42 -14.55
CA GLY A 336 -55.62 -9.72 -13.53
C GLY A 336 -55.40 -8.20 -13.48
N ALA A 337 -55.85 -7.56 -12.39
CA ALA A 337 -55.78 -6.10 -12.19
C ALA A 337 -54.37 -5.56 -11.84
N GLY A 338 -53.36 -6.44 -11.85
CA GLY A 338 -51.97 -6.12 -11.58
C GLY A 338 -51.04 -6.68 -12.65
N HIS A 339 -49.78 -6.28 -12.60
CA HIS A 339 -48.73 -6.64 -13.55
C HIS A 339 -47.74 -7.61 -12.92
N ARG A 340 -47.33 -8.66 -13.65
CA ARG A 340 -46.34 -9.63 -13.19
C ARG A 340 -45.27 -9.88 -14.25
N VAL A 341 -44.03 -10.01 -13.81
CA VAL A 341 -42.87 -10.34 -14.64
C VAL A 341 -42.11 -11.48 -14.01
N SER A 342 -41.82 -12.51 -14.81
CA SER A 342 -41.18 -13.74 -14.35
C SER A 342 -39.84 -13.92 -15.07
N PHE A 343 -38.79 -14.06 -14.29
CA PHE A 343 -37.40 -14.22 -14.71
C PHE A 343 -37.00 -15.67 -14.51
N VAL A 344 -36.71 -16.38 -15.60
CA VAL A 344 -36.23 -17.77 -15.53
C VAL A 344 -34.73 -17.78 -15.80
N MET A 345 -33.97 -18.38 -14.89
CA MET A 345 -32.56 -18.68 -15.07
C MET A 345 -32.39 -20.12 -15.52
N ALA A 346 -31.50 -20.33 -16.48
CA ALA A 346 -31.06 -21.65 -16.91
C ALA A 346 -29.53 -21.68 -17.03
N ASP A 347 -28.95 -22.88 -16.94
CA ASP A 347 -27.54 -23.08 -17.23
C ASP A 347 -27.27 -23.04 -18.75
N ALA A 348 -25.99 -23.16 -19.12
CA ALA A 348 -25.55 -23.12 -20.51
C ALA A 348 -26.10 -24.27 -21.38
N GLN A 349 -26.69 -25.31 -20.78
CA GLN A 349 -27.31 -26.45 -21.44
C GLN A 349 -28.85 -26.32 -21.48
N GLY A 350 -29.40 -25.24 -20.95
CA GLY A 350 -30.82 -24.95 -20.92
C GLY A 350 -31.58 -25.60 -19.75
N ALA A 351 -30.89 -26.17 -18.76
CA ALA A 351 -31.55 -26.71 -17.59
C ALA A 351 -31.90 -25.57 -16.60
N PRO A 352 -33.15 -25.49 -16.10
CA PRO A 352 -33.58 -24.39 -15.25
C PRO A 352 -32.88 -24.42 -13.88
N LEU A 353 -32.24 -23.31 -13.53
CA LEU A 353 -31.54 -23.08 -12.26
C LEU A 353 -32.45 -22.41 -11.22
N GLY A 354 -33.51 -21.72 -11.65
CA GLY A 354 -34.50 -21.11 -10.78
C GLY A 354 -35.33 -20.03 -11.46
N THR A 355 -36.47 -19.69 -10.87
CA THR A 355 -37.38 -18.66 -11.38
C THR A 355 -37.65 -17.63 -10.30
N ARG A 356 -37.68 -16.34 -10.68
CA ARG A 356 -38.07 -15.24 -9.81
C ARG A 356 -39.21 -14.45 -10.43
N GLU A 357 -40.27 -14.22 -9.66
CA GLU A 357 -41.37 -13.36 -10.10
C GLU A 357 -41.34 -12.02 -9.35
N ILE A 358 -41.73 -10.96 -10.04
CA ILE A 358 -42.01 -9.65 -9.48
C ILE A 358 -43.43 -9.27 -9.90
N ALA A 359 -44.25 -8.86 -8.94
CA ALA A 359 -45.62 -8.46 -9.18
C ALA A 359 -45.90 -7.10 -8.56
N SER A 360 -46.81 -6.35 -9.19
CA SER A 360 -47.40 -5.12 -8.67
C SER A 360 -48.90 -5.19 -8.84
N GLU A 361 -49.65 -4.81 -7.81
CA GLU A 361 -51.10 -4.67 -7.87
C GLU A 361 -51.54 -3.29 -8.36
N GLU A 362 -50.58 -2.40 -8.66
CA GLU A 362 -50.85 -1.10 -9.25
C GLU A 362 -51.37 -1.24 -10.67
N THR A 363 -52.29 -0.35 -11.04
CA THR A 363 -52.92 -0.36 -12.36
C THR A 363 -51.95 0.02 -13.49
N ASP A 364 -50.87 0.76 -13.16
CA ASP A 364 -49.78 1.12 -14.07
C ASP A 364 -48.58 0.17 -13.92
N CYS A 365 -48.18 -0.45 -15.04
CA CYS A 365 -47.04 -1.37 -15.07
C CYS A 365 -45.71 -0.69 -14.73
N ARG A 366 -45.63 0.65 -14.86
CA ARG A 366 -44.43 1.42 -14.47
C ARG A 366 -44.13 1.39 -12.98
N ALA A 367 -45.09 0.98 -12.14
CA ALA A 367 -44.81 0.69 -10.74
C ALA A 367 -43.74 -0.39 -10.58
N LEU A 368 -43.56 -1.23 -11.59
CA LEU A 368 -42.50 -2.22 -11.63
C LEU A 368 -41.17 -1.68 -12.17
N ASP A 369 -41.09 -0.46 -12.74
CA ASP A 369 -39.90 0.02 -13.47
C ASP A 369 -38.63 0.03 -12.61
N ALA A 370 -38.70 0.48 -11.36
CA ALA A 370 -37.54 0.50 -10.46
C ALA A 370 -37.06 -0.92 -10.11
N SER A 371 -38.00 -1.84 -9.88
CA SER A 371 -37.72 -3.23 -9.55
C SER A 371 -37.27 -4.04 -10.79
N LEU A 372 -37.85 -3.75 -11.96
CA LEU A 372 -37.43 -4.31 -13.24
C LEU A 372 -36.06 -3.78 -13.63
N ALA A 373 -35.79 -2.49 -13.49
CA ALA A 373 -34.49 -1.90 -13.78
C ALA A 373 -33.41 -2.51 -12.88
N LEU A 374 -33.67 -2.66 -11.58
CA LEU A 374 -32.74 -3.30 -10.65
C LEU A 374 -32.48 -4.77 -11.01
N VAL A 375 -33.52 -5.55 -11.29
CA VAL A 375 -33.37 -6.98 -11.62
C VAL A 375 -32.78 -7.16 -13.01
N ALA A 376 -33.16 -6.37 -13.99
CA ALA A 376 -32.60 -6.38 -15.34
C ALA A 376 -31.14 -5.90 -15.37
N SER A 377 -30.74 -4.93 -14.54
CA SER A 377 -29.34 -4.47 -14.46
C SER A 377 -28.40 -5.53 -13.89
N LEU A 378 -28.89 -6.40 -13.01
CA LEU A 378 -28.15 -7.58 -12.51
C LEU A 378 -28.14 -8.74 -13.54
N MET A 379 -28.85 -8.60 -14.66
CA MET A 379 -29.07 -9.65 -15.66
C MET A 379 -28.52 -9.33 -17.05
N ILE A 380 -28.29 -8.05 -17.38
CA ILE A 380 -28.20 -7.59 -18.78
C ILE A 380 -26.80 -7.58 -19.39
N ASP A 381 -25.69 -7.26 -18.71
CA ASP A 381 -24.39 -7.59 -19.33
C ASP A 381 -23.18 -7.55 -18.38
N PRO A 382 -22.66 -8.73 -18.06
CA PRO A 382 -21.43 -8.89 -17.30
C PRO A 382 -20.17 -9.32 -18.12
N ASP A 383 -20.15 -9.24 -19.46
CA ASP A 383 -18.95 -9.48 -20.33
C ASP A 383 -18.63 -8.39 -21.39
N ALA A 384 -18.99 -7.12 -21.15
CA ALA A 384 -18.81 -6.03 -22.13
C ALA A 384 -17.37 -5.47 -22.38
N PRO A 385 -16.27 -6.24 -22.24
CA PRO A 385 -15.07 -5.97 -23.04
C PRO A 385 -14.53 -7.24 -23.72
N LEU A 386 -15.27 -7.76 -24.69
CA LEU A 386 -14.72 -8.51 -25.84
C LEU A 386 -14.79 -7.71 -27.15
N HIS A 387 -14.96 -6.40 -27.09
CA HIS A 387 -14.78 -5.53 -28.26
C HIS A 387 -13.35 -4.98 -28.31
N GLU A 388 -12.63 -5.38 -29.36
CA GLU A 388 -11.30 -4.88 -29.72
C GLU A 388 -11.22 -3.35 -29.71
N GLU A 389 -10.12 -2.80 -29.18
CA GLU A 389 -9.78 -1.38 -29.27
C GLU A 389 -9.76 -0.92 -30.74
N PRO A 390 -10.30 0.27 -31.08
CA PRO A 390 -10.01 0.87 -32.37
C PRO A 390 -8.53 1.26 -32.42
N ALA A 391 -7.86 0.86 -33.50
CA ALA A 391 -6.44 1.10 -33.75
C ALA A 391 -5.97 2.51 -33.35
N ALA A 392 -4.87 2.57 -32.60
CA ALA A 392 -4.21 3.79 -32.18
C ALA A 392 -3.95 4.73 -33.36
N THR A 393 -4.53 5.93 -33.33
CA THR A 393 -4.10 7.03 -34.18
C THR A 393 -2.76 7.55 -33.66
N THR A 394 -1.70 7.21 -34.39
CA THR A 394 -0.35 7.72 -34.17
C THR A 394 -0.27 9.19 -34.57
N THR A 395 -0.51 10.10 -33.62
CA THR A 395 0.07 11.45 -33.68
C THR A 395 0.57 11.79 -32.29
N ALA A 396 1.90 11.80 -32.12
CA ALA A 396 2.55 12.30 -30.92
C ALA A 396 2.20 13.78 -30.70
N PRO A 397 1.96 14.23 -29.46
CA PRO A 397 1.84 15.66 -29.16
C PRO A 397 3.16 16.38 -29.49
N PRO A 398 3.11 17.63 -29.98
CA PRO A 398 4.31 18.39 -30.29
C PRO A 398 5.13 18.65 -29.02
N ALA A 399 6.46 18.58 -29.17
CA ALA A 399 7.41 18.89 -28.10
C ALA A 399 7.25 20.35 -27.63
N PRO A 400 7.42 20.64 -26.33
CA PRO A 400 7.45 22.01 -25.84
C PRO A 400 8.62 22.78 -26.46
N ASP A 401 8.37 24.03 -26.86
CA ASP A 401 9.36 24.92 -27.44
C ASP A 401 10.58 25.08 -26.52
N ALA A 402 11.78 24.97 -27.12
CA ALA A 402 13.03 25.18 -26.42
C ALA A 402 13.14 26.64 -25.93
N GLU A 403 13.48 26.82 -24.65
CA GLU A 403 13.83 28.14 -24.12
C GLU A 403 14.98 28.77 -24.94
N PRO A 404 14.92 30.08 -25.26
CA PRO A 404 16.02 30.73 -25.96
C PRO A 404 17.27 30.75 -25.08
N ALA A 405 18.40 30.36 -25.68
CA ALA A 405 19.71 30.32 -25.05
C ALA A 405 20.04 31.65 -24.34
N ARG A 406 20.40 31.56 -23.06
CA ARG A 406 20.98 32.69 -22.34
C ARG A 406 22.37 32.96 -22.91
N ASP A 407 22.55 34.17 -23.41
CA ASP A 407 23.76 34.68 -24.01
C ASP A 407 24.78 34.99 -22.90
N ASP A 408 25.68 34.05 -22.61
CA ASP A 408 26.83 34.23 -21.72
C ASP A 408 27.91 35.07 -22.42
N ALA A 409 27.64 36.36 -22.63
CA ALA A 409 28.64 37.34 -23.03
C ALA A 409 28.19 38.77 -22.71
N ARG A 410 28.51 39.25 -21.50
CA ARG A 410 28.93 40.63 -21.17
C ARG A 410 28.88 40.86 -19.65
N ASN A 411 30.04 40.80 -19.01
CA ASN A 411 30.56 41.88 -18.14
C ASN A 411 31.81 41.39 -17.40
N ALA A 412 32.95 41.50 -18.07
CA ALA A 412 34.19 41.82 -17.37
C ALA A 412 34.31 43.35 -17.31
N SER A 413 34.89 43.86 -16.22
CA SER A 413 35.24 45.26 -15.91
C SER A 413 34.15 46.08 -15.21
N THR A 414 34.24 46.18 -13.88
CA THR A 414 35.05 47.23 -13.23
C THR A 414 35.36 46.87 -11.78
N ALA A 415 36.62 46.99 -11.42
CA ALA A 415 37.10 46.98 -10.06
C ALA A 415 36.68 48.27 -9.34
N ALA A 416 36.23 48.15 -8.09
CA ALA A 416 36.43 49.17 -7.06
C ALA A 416 36.38 48.50 -5.69
N SER A 417 37.56 48.44 -5.08
CA SER A 417 37.86 48.19 -3.68
C SER A 417 37.08 49.09 -2.71
N GLU A 418 36.72 48.56 -1.53
CA GLU A 418 36.85 49.23 -0.22
C GLU A 418 36.50 48.25 0.94
N PRO A 419 36.96 48.48 2.19
CA PRO A 419 37.85 47.54 2.85
C PRO A 419 37.30 46.90 4.13
N ALA A 420 38.05 45.90 4.61
CA ALA A 420 37.91 45.25 5.90
C ALA A 420 38.06 46.23 7.06
N ALA A 421 37.13 46.17 8.02
CA ALA A 421 37.32 46.71 9.35
C ALA A 421 37.89 45.61 10.25
N ALA A 422 39.09 45.86 10.75
CA ALA A 422 39.74 45.12 11.82
C ALA A 422 39.33 45.69 13.18
N ASP A 423 39.42 44.84 14.20
CA ASP A 423 39.42 45.14 15.64
C ASP A 423 40.29 46.35 16.02
N GLU A 424 39.82 47.13 17.01
CA GLU A 424 40.48 47.35 18.31
C GLU A 424 39.68 48.34 19.18
N ALA A 425 39.19 47.87 20.34
CA ALA A 425 39.26 48.49 21.69
C ALA A 425 38.36 47.75 22.70
#